data_AF-A0AAW1CIF8-F1
#
_entry.id   AF-A0AAW1CIF8-F1
#
_cell.length_a   1.000
_cell.length_b   1.000
_cell.length_c   1.000
_cell.angle_alpha   90.00
_cell.angle_beta   90.00
_cell.angle_gamma   90.00
#
_symmetry.space_group_name_H-M   'P 1'
#
loop_
_entity.id
_entity.type
_entity.pdbx_description
1 polymer ?
#
loop_
_entity_poly.entity_id
_entity_poly.type
_entity_poly.pdbx_seq_one_letter_code
_entity_poly.pdbx_strand_id
1 'polypeptide(L)'
;MEFAVVRLQLHPFVACIKTGHCIKIGNNISGTCEILAWCPVEKKDGTKSAVLADAENFTIYIKNTIRFPKFNFSKTNVLDTKNNAYLKTCRYGADQPYCPIFSLGKLVSWAGSSFHEMASEGGVIGIQIEWDCNLDKKPSECNPRYSFSRLDNKFAEKSVSSGYNFRFAKYYRSVADIDFRMLIKAYGIRFDIMVNGKAGKFNIIPTVINVGSSLALMGVGAFFCDLVLLYLLRKSQFYRGKKYEEV
;
A
#
# COMPACT_ATOMS: atom_id res chain seq x y z
N MET A 1 26.42 2.89 31.63
CA MET A 1 25.90 4.01 30.82
C MET A 1 26.84 5.19 30.95
N GLU A 2 27.81 5.30 30.05
CA GLU A 2 28.71 6.45 30.02
C GLU A 2 28.10 7.51 29.11
N PHE A 3 27.53 8.56 29.71
CA PHE A 3 27.08 9.73 28.97
C PHE A 3 28.29 10.63 28.73
N ALA A 4 28.63 10.83 27.47
CA ALA A 4 29.68 11.75 27.07
C ALA A 4 29.06 13.06 26.57
N VAL A 5 29.89 14.10 26.53
CA VAL A 5 29.47 15.47 26.25
C VAL A 5 29.96 15.86 24.85
N VAL A 6 29.06 16.07 23.87
CA VAL A 6 29.48 16.38 22.48
C VAL A 6 28.52 17.28 21.68
N ARG A 7 29.10 18.33 21.07
CA ARG A 7 28.74 19.12 19.86
C ARG A 7 27.39 18.89 19.16
N LEU A 8 26.59 19.95 19.00
CA LEU A 8 25.51 20.01 17.99
C LEU A 8 25.40 21.35 17.28
N GLN A 9 25.16 21.33 15.95
CA GLN A 9 24.64 22.46 15.19
C GLN A 9 23.11 22.34 15.18
N LEU A 10 22.44 23.26 15.88
CA LEU A 10 21.03 23.20 16.28
C LEU A 10 20.09 22.79 15.16
N HIS A 11 19.40 21.64 15.33
CA HIS A 11 18.13 21.30 14.70
C HIS A 11 17.26 20.52 15.70
N PRO A 12 15.92 20.65 15.65
CA PRO A 12 14.99 20.19 16.69
C PRO A 12 14.81 18.65 16.84
N PHE A 13 15.73 17.83 16.32
CA PHE A 13 15.50 16.39 16.09
C PHE A 13 16.43 15.43 16.86
N VAL A 14 17.27 15.92 17.78
CA VAL A 14 18.13 15.05 18.59
C VAL A 14 17.66 15.08 20.04
N ALA A 15 17.19 13.94 20.55
CA ALA A 15 16.88 13.75 21.97
C ALA A 15 18.19 13.85 22.77
N CYS A 16 18.42 15.02 23.36
CA CYS A 16 19.60 15.33 24.16
C CYS A 16 19.27 16.42 25.18
N ILE A 17 20.07 16.51 26.23
CA ILE A 17 19.95 17.56 27.26
C ILE A 17 21.05 18.58 27.00
N LYS A 18 20.70 19.87 26.89
CA LYS A 18 21.68 20.96 26.74
C LYS A 18 22.32 21.25 28.10
N THR A 19 23.64 21.36 28.15
CA THR A 19 24.38 21.66 29.39
C THR A 19 24.45 23.17 29.69
N GLY A 20 24.23 24.02 28.67
CA GLY A 20 24.31 25.48 28.79
C GLY A 20 25.65 26.07 28.36
N HIS A 21 26.66 25.25 28.09
CA HIS A 21 27.95 25.72 27.58
C HIS A 21 27.98 25.82 26.05
N CYS A 22 28.75 26.78 25.54
CA CYS A 22 29.02 26.96 24.12
C CYS A 22 30.48 26.62 23.83
N ILE A 23 30.70 25.66 22.94
CA ILE A 23 32.05 25.21 22.56
C ILE A 23 32.36 25.72 21.15
N LYS A 24 33.54 26.33 20.98
CA LYS A 24 34.10 26.74 19.69
C LYS A 24 35.11 25.69 19.21
N ILE A 25 35.19 25.46 17.91
CA ILE A 25 36.09 24.46 17.32
C ILE A 25 37.12 25.16 16.45
N GLY A 26 38.39 25.14 16.86
CA GLY A 26 39.49 25.82 16.16
C GLY A 26 39.26 27.33 16.03
N ASN A 27 39.72 27.92 14.93
CA ASN A 27 39.49 29.35 14.58
C ASN A 27 38.11 29.63 13.95
N ASN A 28 37.14 28.73 14.10
CA ASN A 28 35.85 28.90 13.46
C ASN A 28 35.00 29.97 14.17
N ILE A 29 34.32 30.82 13.40
CA ILE A 29 33.61 32.00 13.91
C ILE A 29 32.32 31.59 14.65
N SER A 30 31.75 30.43 14.34
CA SER A 30 30.50 29.93 14.92
C SER A 30 30.73 28.88 16.03
N GLY A 31 30.16 29.13 17.20
CA GLY A 31 30.12 28.17 18.32
C GLY A 31 28.94 27.20 18.20
N THR A 32 29.06 26.03 18.83
CA THR A 32 27.99 25.02 18.92
C THR A 32 27.61 24.76 20.37
N CYS A 33 26.34 24.46 20.63
CA CYS A 33 25.89 24.11 21.97
C CYS A 33 26.46 22.76 22.41
N GLU A 34 26.90 22.71 23.66
CA GLU A 34 27.25 21.49 24.36
C GLU A 34 25.98 20.74 24.80
N ILE A 35 25.99 19.42 24.62
CA ILE A 35 24.87 18.53 24.97
C ILE A 35 25.38 17.26 25.63
N LEU A 36 24.54 16.71 26.52
CA LEU A 36 24.66 15.39 27.10
C LEU A 36 23.88 14.40 26.22
N ALA A 37 24.60 13.50 25.54
CA ALA A 37 24.03 12.56 24.59
C ALA A 37 24.96 11.34 24.37
N TRP A 38 24.59 10.47 23.43
CA TRP A 38 25.53 9.47 22.91
C TRP A 38 26.50 10.13 21.94
N CYS A 39 27.78 9.82 22.09
CA CYS A 39 28.86 10.51 21.41
C CYS A 39 29.77 9.53 20.64
N PRO A 40 30.29 9.94 19.46
CA PRO A 40 30.05 11.20 18.76
C PRO A 40 28.64 11.32 18.16
N VAL A 41 28.15 12.54 17.96
CA VAL A 41 26.81 12.78 17.42
C VAL A 41 26.75 12.55 15.92
N GLU A 42 25.60 12.07 15.44
CA GLU A 42 25.29 11.87 14.01
C GLU A 42 25.60 13.15 13.21
N LYS A 43 26.48 13.05 12.21
CA LYS A 43 26.73 14.13 11.25
C LYS A 43 25.61 14.15 10.22
N LYS A 44 25.10 15.34 9.91
CA LYS A 44 24.10 15.53 8.84
C LYS A 44 24.66 15.31 7.43
N ASP A 45 25.97 15.44 7.27
CA ASP A 45 26.66 15.38 5.99
C ASP A 45 26.92 13.92 5.60
N GLY A 46 25.86 13.25 5.15
CA GLY A 46 25.93 12.00 4.42
C GLY A 46 25.57 12.28 2.98
N THR A 47 26.47 11.97 2.05
CA THR A 47 26.16 11.87 0.63
C THR A 47 24.96 10.93 0.48
N LYS A 48 23.84 11.44 -0.06
CA LYS A 48 22.61 10.69 -0.31
C LYS A 48 22.77 9.75 -1.52
N SER A 49 23.83 8.97 -1.56
CA SER A 49 24.04 7.98 -2.61
C SER A 49 23.46 6.64 -2.17
N ALA A 50 22.74 5.98 -3.06
CA ALA A 50 22.25 4.63 -2.85
C ALA A 50 23.44 3.66 -2.73
N VAL A 51 23.76 3.26 -1.49
CA VAL A 51 24.88 2.34 -1.18
C VAL A 51 24.64 0.94 -1.77
N LEU A 52 23.38 0.57 -2.03
CA LEU A 52 22.96 -0.76 -2.45
C LEU A 52 22.26 -0.73 -3.82
N ALA A 53 22.95 -0.27 -4.87
CA ALA A 53 22.40 -0.23 -6.23
C ALA A 53 21.98 -1.62 -6.74
N ASP A 54 22.75 -2.67 -6.41
CA ASP A 54 22.46 -4.05 -6.81
C ASP A 54 21.16 -4.61 -6.23
N ALA A 55 20.59 -3.96 -5.21
CA ALA A 55 19.30 -4.36 -4.66
C ALA A 55 18.17 -4.27 -5.69
N GLU A 56 18.33 -3.51 -6.78
CA GLU A 56 17.39 -3.50 -7.89
C GLU A 56 17.11 -4.90 -8.46
N ASN A 57 18.11 -5.78 -8.42
CA ASN A 57 18.04 -7.15 -8.91
C ASN A 57 17.51 -8.14 -7.86
N PHE A 58 17.16 -7.69 -6.66
CA PHE A 58 16.56 -8.56 -5.66
C PHE A 58 15.19 -9.06 -6.11
N THR A 59 14.80 -10.19 -5.55
CA THR A 59 13.50 -10.81 -5.81
C THR A 59 12.67 -10.86 -4.54
N ILE A 60 11.38 -10.57 -4.69
CA ILE A 60 10.39 -10.64 -3.62
C ILE A 60 9.47 -11.79 -3.93
N TYR A 61 9.41 -12.79 -3.04
CA TYR A 61 8.47 -13.89 -3.12
C TYR A 61 7.28 -13.63 -2.21
N ILE A 62 6.08 -13.56 -2.79
CA ILE A 62 4.84 -13.28 -2.06
C ILE A 62 3.96 -14.53 -2.08
N LYS A 63 3.80 -15.19 -0.93
CA LYS A 63 2.84 -16.27 -0.73
C LYS A 63 1.59 -15.73 -0.05
N ASN A 64 0.47 -15.75 -0.76
CA ASN A 64 -0.82 -15.29 -0.27
C ASN A 64 -1.87 -16.40 -0.37
N THR A 65 -2.56 -16.67 0.75
CA THR A 65 -3.67 -17.61 0.83
C THR A 65 -4.92 -16.85 1.28
N ILE A 66 -5.99 -16.96 0.48
CA ILE A 66 -7.30 -16.41 0.80
C ILE A 66 -8.27 -17.50 1.24
N ARG A 67 -9.22 -17.12 2.08
CA ARG A 67 -10.35 -17.98 2.48
C ARG A 67 -11.61 -17.14 2.49
N PHE A 68 -12.65 -17.62 1.81
CA PHE A 68 -14.01 -17.11 1.90
C PHE A 68 -14.84 -18.06 2.78
N PRO A 69 -14.96 -17.78 4.10
CA PRO A 69 -15.53 -18.75 5.05
C PRO A 69 -16.99 -19.09 4.74
N LYS A 70 -17.77 -18.11 4.29
CA LYS A 70 -19.18 -18.28 3.90
C LYS A 70 -19.39 -19.37 2.85
N PHE A 71 -18.43 -19.54 1.94
CA PHE A 71 -18.50 -20.53 0.85
C PHE A 71 -17.58 -21.74 1.09
N ASN A 72 -16.90 -21.80 2.24
CA ASN A 72 -15.85 -22.77 2.55
C ASN A 72 -14.81 -22.93 1.42
N PHE A 73 -14.47 -21.84 0.75
CA PHE A 73 -13.51 -21.82 -0.35
C PHE A 73 -12.18 -21.23 0.12
N SER A 74 -11.08 -21.85 -0.25
CA SER A 74 -9.73 -21.31 -0.02
C SER A 74 -8.86 -21.53 -1.25
N LYS A 75 -8.01 -20.55 -1.55
CA LYS A 75 -7.06 -20.63 -2.66
C LYS A 75 -5.78 -19.89 -2.32
N THR A 76 -4.67 -20.34 -2.88
CA THR A 76 -3.35 -19.70 -2.77
C THR A 76 -2.94 -19.16 -4.13
N ASN A 77 -2.22 -18.04 -4.16
CA ASN A 77 -1.69 -17.46 -5.41
C ASN A 77 -0.63 -18.33 -6.09
N VAL A 78 0.06 -19.17 -5.31
CA VAL A 78 1.02 -20.15 -5.80
C VAL A 78 0.28 -21.29 -6.47
N LEU A 79 0.61 -21.56 -7.74
CA LEU A 79 0.09 -22.71 -8.48
C LEU A 79 0.45 -24.01 -7.75
N ASP A 80 -0.55 -24.87 -7.55
CA ASP A 80 -0.38 -26.21 -6.98
C ASP A 80 0.30 -27.12 -8.01
N THR A 81 1.62 -26.97 -8.12
CA THR A 81 2.46 -27.75 -9.01
C THR A 81 3.35 -28.66 -8.18
N LYS A 82 3.38 -29.95 -8.52
CA LYS A 82 4.27 -30.93 -7.85
C LYS A 82 5.76 -30.68 -8.11
N ASN A 83 6.10 -29.73 -8.98
CA ASN A 83 7.46 -29.48 -9.44
C ASN A 83 7.98 -28.13 -8.95
N ASN A 84 8.94 -28.18 -8.02
CA ASN A 84 9.64 -27.00 -7.50
C ASN A 84 10.45 -26.23 -8.58
N ALA A 85 10.60 -26.77 -9.79
CA ALA A 85 11.28 -26.08 -10.89
C ALA A 85 10.60 -24.76 -11.27
N TYR A 86 9.28 -24.67 -11.19
CA TYR A 86 8.53 -23.47 -11.55
C TYR A 86 8.95 -22.25 -10.72
N LEU A 87 9.01 -22.39 -9.39
CA LEU A 87 9.39 -21.29 -8.49
C LEU A 87 10.87 -20.89 -8.61
N LYS A 88 11.74 -21.75 -9.16
CA LYS A 88 13.15 -21.38 -9.36
C LYS A 88 13.30 -20.41 -10.54
N THR A 89 12.53 -20.61 -11.61
CA THR A 89 12.71 -19.90 -12.87
C THR A 89 11.67 -18.82 -13.13
N CYS A 90 10.46 -18.94 -12.58
CA CYS A 90 9.39 -17.98 -12.91
C CYS A 90 9.73 -16.57 -12.42
N ARG A 91 9.30 -15.58 -13.20
CA ARG A 91 9.34 -14.16 -12.82
C ARG A 91 8.04 -13.52 -13.27
N TYR A 92 7.44 -12.71 -12.40
CA TYR A 92 6.23 -12.00 -12.73
C TYR A 92 6.45 -11.03 -13.90
N GLY A 93 5.51 -11.03 -14.84
CA GLY A 93 5.52 -10.22 -16.05
C GLY A 93 4.26 -10.47 -16.88
N ALA A 94 4.14 -9.80 -18.03
CA ALA A 94 2.96 -9.92 -18.90
C ALA A 94 2.71 -11.37 -19.35
N ASP A 95 3.78 -12.13 -19.63
CA ASP A 95 3.71 -13.53 -20.06
C ASP A 95 3.39 -14.51 -18.91
N GLN A 96 3.75 -14.14 -17.67
CA GLN A 96 3.59 -14.96 -16.48
C GLN A 96 2.90 -14.18 -15.35
N PRO A 97 1.61 -13.82 -15.51
CA PRO A 97 0.88 -12.96 -14.57
C PRO A 97 0.59 -13.62 -13.22
N TYR A 98 0.82 -14.93 -13.08
CA TYR A 98 0.57 -15.67 -11.85
C TYR A 98 1.83 -16.08 -11.09
N CYS A 99 3.02 -15.71 -11.57
CA CYS A 99 4.25 -15.98 -10.83
C CYS A 99 4.31 -15.11 -9.56
N PRO A 100 4.54 -15.71 -8.37
CA PRO A 100 4.59 -14.98 -7.10
C PRO A 100 5.94 -14.31 -6.81
N ILE A 101 6.87 -14.31 -7.78
CA ILE A 101 8.25 -13.79 -7.64
C ILE A 101 8.41 -12.53 -8.47
N PHE A 102 8.64 -11.41 -7.79
CA PHE A 102 8.74 -10.08 -8.38
C PHE A 102 10.18 -9.60 -8.34
N SER A 103 10.69 -9.04 -9.43
CA SER A 103 11.97 -8.31 -9.41
C SER A 103 11.75 -6.92 -8.81
N LEU A 104 12.62 -6.50 -7.90
CA LEU A 104 12.45 -5.25 -7.16
C LEU A 104 12.46 -4.03 -8.10
N GLY A 105 13.41 -3.94 -9.03
CA GLY A 105 13.46 -2.85 -10.02
C GLY A 105 12.19 -2.75 -10.87
N LYS A 106 11.69 -3.89 -11.37
CA LYS A 106 10.44 -3.93 -12.14
C LYS A 106 9.22 -3.54 -11.31
N LEU A 107 9.18 -3.97 -10.05
CA LEU A 107 8.09 -3.64 -9.14
C LEU A 107 8.03 -2.12 -8.88
N VAL A 108 9.18 -1.50 -8.68
CA VAL A 108 9.30 -0.04 -8.48
C VAL A 108 8.92 0.72 -9.75
N SER A 109 9.29 0.22 -10.92
CA SER A 109 8.90 0.84 -12.20
C SER A 109 7.40 0.71 -12.48
N TRP A 110 6.76 -0.43 -12.16
CA TRP A 110 5.30 -0.57 -12.24
C TRP A 110 4.55 0.36 -11.29
N ALA A 111 5.15 0.72 -10.16
CA ALA A 111 4.62 1.74 -9.25
C ALA A 111 4.84 3.19 -9.76
N GLY A 112 5.42 3.37 -10.95
CA GLY A 112 5.66 4.68 -11.57
C GLY A 112 6.83 5.46 -10.94
N SER A 113 7.79 4.77 -10.33
CA SER A 113 8.93 5.39 -9.64
C SER A 113 10.27 4.86 -10.15
N SER A 114 11.33 5.65 -9.94
CA SER A 114 12.71 5.23 -10.24
C SER A 114 13.34 4.58 -9.01
N PHE A 115 13.98 3.43 -9.19
CA PHE A 115 14.67 2.72 -8.11
C PHE A 115 15.77 3.59 -7.48
N HIS A 116 16.56 4.29 -8.28
CA HIS A 116 17.66 5.13 -7.79
C HIS A 116 17.17 6.29 -6.89
N GLU A 117 16.05 6.93 -7.27
CA GLU A 117 15.40 7.97 -6.47
C GLU A 117 14.93 7.40 -5.12
N MET A 118 14.19 6.28 -5.18
CA MET A 118 13.64 5.64 -3.98
C MET A 118 14.71 5.00 -3.08
N ALA A 119 15.85 4.57 -3.63
CA ALA A 119 16.96 4.03 -2.84
C ALA A 119 17.70 5.13 -2.07
N SER A 120 17.70 6.35 -2.59
CA SER A 120 18.39 7.50 -1.98
C SER A 120 17.55 8.18 -0.90
N GLU A 121 16.25 8.35 -1.14
CA GLU A 121 15.34 9.05 -0.22
C GLU A 121 14.51 8.10 0.65
N GLY A 122 14.38 6.85 0.22
CA GLY A 122 13.38 5.90 0.73
C GLY A 122 11.99 6.19 0.18
N GLY A 123 11.08 5.25 0.38
CA GLY A 123 9.67 5.45 0.03
C GLY A 123 8.81 4.26 0.41
N VAL A 124 7.52 4.34 0.08
CA VAL A 124 6.55 3.29 0.42
C VAL A 124 5.81 2.86 -0.84
N ILE A 125 5.87 1.56 -1.16
CA ILE A 125 5.16 0.96 -2.28
C ILE A 125 4.05 0.05 -1.76
N GLY A 126 2.86 0.27 -2.28
CA GLY A 126 1.71 -0.58 -2.08
C GLY A 126 1.64 -1.67 -3.13
N ILE A 127 1.58 -2.93 -2.69
CA ILE A 127 1.34 -4.09 -3.52
C ILE A 127 -0.09 -4.56 -3.25
N GLN A 128 -0.98 -4.31 -4.18
CA GLN A 128 -2.38 -4.68 -4.08
C GLN A 128 -2.61 -6.02 -4.76
N ILE A 129 -3.23 -6.96 -4.05
CA ILE A 129 -3.60 -8.29 -4.54
C ILE A 129 -5.11 -8.40 -4.48
N GLU A 130 -5.77 -8.32 -5.63
CA GLU A 130 -7.21 -8.38 -5.75
C GLU A 130 -7.68 -9.78 -6.19
N TRP A 131 -8.65 -10.33 -5.45
CA TRP A 131 -9.31 -11.59 -5.74
C TRP A 131 -10.79 -11.35 -6.01
N ASP A 132 -11.18 -11.18 -7.28
CA ASP A 132 -12.59 -11.16 -7.68
C ASP A 132 -12.99 -12.51 -8.28
N CYS A 133 -13.70 -13.30 -7.49
CA CYS A 133 -13.94 -14.71 -7.77
C CYS A 133 -15.42 -15.04 -7.90
N ASN A 134 -15.82 -15.49 -9.08
CA ASN A 134 -17.09 -16.18 -9.28
C ASN A 134 -16.93 -17.67 -8.94
N LEU A 135 -17.47 -18.09 -7.81
CA LEU A 135 -17.41 -19.45 -7.28
C LEU A 135 -18.44 -20.41 -7.91
N ASP A 136 -19.25 -19.93 -8.85
CA ASP A 136 -20.05 -20.80 -9.73
C ASP A 136 -19.20 -21.42 -10.84
N LYS A 137 -18.03 -20.84 -11.11
CA LYS A 137 -17.06 -21.35 -12.07
C LYS A 137 -16.00 -22.25 -11.44
N LYS A 138 -15.13 -22.82 -12.27
CA LYS A 138 -14.03 -23.66 -11.80
C LYS A 138 -13.06 -22.84 -10.92
N PRO A 139 -12.52 -23.43 -9.84
CA PRO A 139 -11.52 -22.78 -8.98
C PRO A 139 -10.30 -22.23 -9.73
N SER A 140 -9.96 -22.80 -10.90
CA SER A 140 -8.85 -22.34 -11.76
C SER A 140 -9.05 -20.94 -12.36
N GLU A 141 -10.29 -20.45 -12.45
CA GLU A 141 -10.58 -19.11 -13.00
C GLU A 141 -10.48 -17.98 -11.98
N CYS A 142 -10.50 -18.31 -10.68
CA CYS A 142 -10.36 -17.35 -9.58
C CYS A 142 -8.87 -17.07 -9.33
N ASN A 143 -8.27 -16.09 -10.01
CA ASN A 143 -6.83 -15.81 -9.90
C ASN A 143 -6.57 -14.38 -9.39
N PRO A 144 -5.44 -14.13 -8.71
CA PRO A 144 -5.14 -12.81 -8.19
C PRO A 144 -4.79 -11.85 -9.32
N ARG A 145 -5.17 -10.59 -9.15
CA ARG A 145 -4.70 -9.45 -9.96
C ARG A 145 -3.78 -8.60 -9.10
N TYR A 146 -2.61 -8.27 -9.63
CA TYR A 146 -1.62 -7.46 -8.94
C TYR A 146 -1.62 -6.04 -9.48
N SER A 147 -1.68 -5.06 -8.60
CA SER A 147 -1.45 -3.65 -8.91
C SER A 147 -0.41 -3.06 -7.96
N PHE A 148 0.38 -2.11 -8.47
CA PHE A 148 1.50 -1.51 -7.77
C PHE A 148 1.33 0.01 -7.78
N SER A 149 1.54 0.64 -6.64
CA SER A 149 1.42 2.10 -6.51
C SER A 149 2.37 2.63 -5.46
N ARG A 150 2.89 3.85 -5.65
CA ARG A 150 3.60 4.57 -4.60
C ARG A 150 2.59 5.15 -3.62
N LEU A 151 2.74 4.85 -2.33
CA LEU A 151 1.82 5.28 -1.27
C LEU A 151 2.28 6.57 -0.57
N ASP A 152 3.58 6.87 -0.61
CA ASP A 152 4.10 8.12 -0.05
C ASP A 152 3.85 9.31 -0.99
N ASN A 153 3.60 10.47 -0.38
CA ASN A 153 3.11 11.65 -1.08
C ASN A 153 4.24 12.36 -1.84
N LYS A 154 4.48 11.98 -3.10
CA LYS A 154 5.51 12.56 -3.98
C LYS A 154 5.34 14.07 -4.18
N PHE A 155 4.11 14.57 -4.05
CA PHE A 155 3.71 15.96 -4.34
C PHE A 155 3.43 16.80 -3.09
N ALA A 156 3.76 16.32 -1.90
CA ALA A 156 3.74 17.17 -0.71
C ALA A 156 4.86 18.20 -0.83
N GLU A 157 4.55 19.33 -1.48
CA GLU A 157 5.44 20.45 -1.67
C GLU A 157 6.25 20.72 -0.40
N LYS A 158 7.57 20.58 -0.50
CA LYS A 158 8.55 21.01 0.51
C LYS A 158 8.25 20.53 1.95
N SER A 159 7.76 19.31 2.13
CA SER A 159 7.74 18.75 3.48
C SER A 159 9.16 18.38 3.94
N VAL A 160 9.46 18.66 5.22
CA VAL A 160 10.75 18.45 5.90
C VAL A 160 11.19 16.97 5.91
N SER A 161 10.34 16.06 5.43
CA SER A 161 10.53 14.62 5.40
C SER A 161 10.07 14.02 4.07
N SER A 162 10.78 14.33 2.97
CA SER A 162 10.63 13.56 1.74
C SER A 162 11.27 12.17 1.91
N GLY A 163 10.51 11.12 1.59
CA GLY A 163 10.97 9.72 1.63
C GLY A 163 10.73 8.97 2.95
N TYR A 164 11.32 7.78 3.08
CA TYR A 164 11.13 6.87 4.22
C TYR A 164 12.47 6.50 4.85
N ASN A 165 12.65 6.87 6.12
CA ASN A 165 13.83 6.52 6.90
C ASN A 165 13.49 6.23 8.35
N PHE A 166 14.30 5.40 8.98
CA PHE A 166 14.21 5.12 10.41
C PHE A 166 15.59 4.96 11.02
N ARG A 167 15.68 5.18 12.33
CA ARG A 167 16.91 5.03 13.11
C ARG A 167 16.77 3.86 14.06
N PHE A 168 17.80 3.03 14.14
CA PHE A 168 17.91 1.97 15.14
C PHE A 168 19.35 1.91 15.63
N ALA A 169 19.55 1.36 16.83
CA ALA A 169 20.87 1.25 17.44
C ALA A 169 21.16 -0.20 17.81
N LYS A 170 22.39 -0.64 17.59
CA LYS A 170 22.94 -1.88 18.14
C LYS A 170 23.79 -1.51 19.36
N TYR A 171 23.46 -2.10 20.51
CA TYR A 171 24.13 -1.82 21.77
C TYR A 171 25.15 -2.91 22.08
N TYR A 172 26.28 -2.50 22.63
CA TYR A 172 27.41 -3.36 22.95
C TYR A 172 28.02 -2.92 24.28
N ARG A 173 28.76 -3.82 24.91
CA ARG A 173 29.48 -3.55 26.16
C ARG A 173 30.92 -4.00 26.01
N SER A 174 31.85 -3.13 26.39
CA SER A 174 33.29 -3.38 26.32
C SER A 174 33.75 -4.26 27.48
N VAL A 175 34.94 -4.84 27.35
CA VAL A 175 35.63 -5.58 28.45
C VAL A 175 35.90 -4.70 29.67
N ALA A 176 35.98 -3.38 29.48
CA ALA A 176 36.12 -2.38 30.54
C ALA A 176 34.77 -1.94 31.15
N ASP A 177 33.68 -2.68 30.91
CA ASP A 177 32.32 -2.41 31.42
C ASP A 177 31.66 -1.11 30.90
N ILE A 178 32.21 -0.56 29.82
CA ILE A 178 31.71 0.65 29.16
C ILE A 178 30.66 0.27 28.09
N ASP A 179 29.47 0.87 28.17
CA ASP A 179 28.41 0.69 27.18
C ASP A 179 28.66 1.58 25.95
N PHE A 180 28.63 1.01 24.75
CA PHE A 180 28.70 1.75 23.49
C PHE A 180 27.61 1.32 22.51
N ARG A 181 27.27 2.19 21.54
CA ARG A 181 26.25 1.88 20.54
C ARG A 181 26.70 2.22 19.13
N MET A 182 26.23 1.43 18.19
CA MET A 182 26.27 1.74 16.77
C MET A 182 24.89 2.23 16.33
N LEU A 183 24.76 3.52 16.10
CA LEU A 183 23.53 4.14 15.57
C LEU A 183 23.51 4.01 14.04
N ILE A 184 22.43 3.45 13.50
CA ILE A 184 22.23 3.25 12.07
C ILE A 184 20.97 4.01 11.66
N LYS A 185 21.10 4.89 10.67
CA LYS A 185 19.96 5.51 9.98
C LYS A 185 19.79 4.82 8.64
N ALA A 186 18.71 4.06 8.49
CA ALA A 186 18.41 3.34 7.27
C ALA A 186 17.40 4.10 6.42
N TYR A 187 17.71 4.22 5.13
CA TYR A 187 16.79 4.64 4.07
C TYR A 187 16.45 3.41 3.25
N GLY A 188 15.20 3.27 2.85
CA GLY A 188 14.80 2.10 2.10
C GLY A 188 13.36 2.16 1.63
N ILE A 189 13.00 1.14 0.85
CA ILE A 189 11.67 0.97 0.30
C ILE A 189 10.89 0.03 1.21
N ARG A 190 9.78 0.52 1.74
CA ARG A 190 8.84 -0.29 2.50
C ARG A 190 7.74 -0.81 1.56
N PHE A 191 7.45 -2.11 1.65
CA PHE A 191 6.35 -2.73 0.90
C PHE A 191 5.17 -2.99 1.82
N ASP A 192 4.02 -2.41 1.48
CA ASP A 192 2.76 -2.69 2.16
C ASP A 192 1.90 -3.57 1.25
N ILE A 193 1.73 -4.84 1.63
CA ILE A 193 0.95 -5.82 0.88
C ILE A 193 -0.52 -5.73 1.33
N MET A 194 -1.40 -5.29 0.43
CA MET A 194 -2.83 -5.13 0.68
C MET A 194 -3.59 -6.19 -0.11
N VAL A 195 -4.37 -7.02 0.58
CA VAL A 195 -5.10 -8.13 -0.04
C VAL A 195 -6.60 -7.86 0.06
N ASN A 196 -7.23 -7.69 -1.08
CA ASN A 196 -8.68 -7.49 -1.19
C ASN A 196 -9.31 -8.68 -1.90
N GLY A 197 -10.50 -9.09 -1.46
CA GLY A 197 -11.18 -10.23 -2.04
C GLY A 197 -12.69 -10.08 -2.01
N LYS A 198 -13.32 -10.37 -3.15
CA LYS A 198 -14.77 -10.49 -3.31
C LYS A 198 -15.06 -11.84 -3.93
N ALA A 199 -16.04 -12.55 -3.35
CA ALA A 199 -16.52 -13.79 -3.92
C ALA A 199 -18.03 -13.77 -4.07
N GLY A 200 -18.50 -14.21 -5.23
CA GLY A 200 -19.90 -14.47 -5.52
C GLY A 200 -20.14 -15.96 -5.73
N LYS A 201 -21.26 -16.47 -5.23
CA LYS A 201 -21.78 -17.79 -5.54
C LYS A 201 -23.30 -17.69 -5.66
N PHE A 202 -23.88 -18.43 -6.59
CA PHE A 202 -25.32 -18.48 -6.79
C PHE A 202 -26.05 -18.84 -5.48
N ASN A 203 -27.11 -18.10 -5.19
CA ASN A 203 -28.00 -18.35 -4.07
C ASN A 203 -29.42 -17.95 -4.47
N ILE A 204 -30.38 -18.84 -4.23
CA ILE A 204 -31.79 -18.65 -4.61
C ILE A 204 -32.44 -17.46 -3.89
N ILE A 205 -32.05 -17.16 -2.65
CA ILE A 205 -32.66 -16.09 -1.84
C ILE A 205 -32.48 -14.70 -2.49
N PRO A 206 -31.25 -14.21 -2.76
CA PRO A 206 -31.06 -12.93 -3.43
C PRO A 206 -31.60 -12.94 -4.87
N THR A 207 -31.62 -14.10 -5.55
CA THR A 207 -32.23 -14.21 -6.88
C THR A 207 -33.72 -13.93 -6.85
N VAL A 208 -34.48 -14.56 -5.95
CA VAL A 208 -35.93 -14.34 -5.83
C VAL A 208 -36.23 -12.90 -5.42
N ILE A 209 -35.47 -12.31 -4.49
CA ILE A 209 -35.62 -10.90 -4.08
C ILE A 209 -35.40 -9.97 -5.28
N ASN A 210 -34.36 -10.20 -6.09
CA ASN A 210 -34.07 -9.38 -7.26
C ASN A 210 -35.16 -9.53 -8.35
N VAL A 211 -35.67 -10.74 -8.57
CA VAL A 211 -36.77 -10.98 -9.52
C VAL A 211 -38.05 -10.28 -9.04
N GLY A 212 -38.41 -10.45 -7.76
CA GLY A 212 -39.57 -9.78 -7.17
C GLY A 212 -39.47 -8.25 -7.24
N SER A 213 -38.29 -7.70 -6.93
CA SER A 213 -38.02 -6.26 -7.03
C SER A 213 -38.10 -5.75 -8.48
N SER A 214 -37.58 -6.54 -9.43
CA SER A 214 -37.65 -6.23 -10.87
C SER A 214 -39.10 -6.25 -11.37
N LEU A 215 -39.92 -7.20 -10.93
CA LEU A 215 -41.35 -7.25 -11.28
C LEU A 215 -42.12 -6.07 -10.68
N ALA A 216 -41.84 -5.68 -9.43
CA ALA A 216 -42.44 -4.51 -8.81
C ALA A 216 -42.13 -3.22 -9.59
N LEU A 217 -40.91 -3.08 -10.11
CA LEU A 217 -40.50 -1.94 -10.95
C LEU A 217 -41.32 -1.83 -12.26
N MET A 218 -41.89 -2.92 -12.79
CA MET A 218 -42.75 -2.85 -13.98
C MET A 218 -44.01 -2.01 -13.74
N GLY A 219 -44.47 -1.88 -12.48
CA GLY A 219 -45.60 -1.02 -12.11
C GLY A 219 -45.36 0.46 -12.41
N VAL A 220 -44.11 0.92 -12.36
CA VAL A 220 -43.74 2.30 -12.75
C VAL A 220 -43.99 2.54 -14.23
N GLY A 221 -43.76 1.54 -15.08
CA GLY A 221 -44.06 1.60 -16.50
C GLY A 221 -45.56 1.73 -16.76
N ALA A 222 -46.38 0.96 -16.06
CA ALA A 222 -47.84 1.05 -16.16
C ALA A 222 -48.34 2.45 -15.74
N PHE A 223 -47.81 2.98 -14.64
CA PHE A 223 -48.11 4.35 -14.18
C PHE A 223 -47.73 5.41 -15.22
N PHE A 224 -46.55 5.29 -15.83
CA PHE A 224 -46.11 6.22 -16.87
C PHE A 224 -46.99 6.13 -18.13
N CYS A 225 -47.31 4.91 -18.58
CA CYS A 225 -48.23 4.69 -19.69
C CYS A 225 -49.62 5.31 -19.41
N ASP A 226 -50.13 5.15 -18.19
CA ASP A 226 -51.38 5.78 -17.76
C ASP A 226 -51.30 7.31 -17.78
N LEU A 227 -50.20 7.89 -17.31
CA LEU A 227 -49.99 9.35 -17.33
C LEU A 227 -49.97 9.89 -18.77
N VAL A 228 -49.26 9.22 -19.68
CA VAL A 228 -49.22 9.59 -21.09
C VAL A 228 -50.61 9.47 -21.73
N LEU A 229 -51.30 8.36 -21.48
CA LEU A 229 -52.59 8.05 -22.10
C LEU A 229 -53.72 8.98 -21.63
N LEU A 230 -53.70 9.37 -20.36
CA LEU A 230 -54.75 10.21 -19.76
C LEU A 230 -54.48 11.72 -19.87
N TYR A 231 -53.24 12.16 -20.06
CA TYR A 231 -52.90 13.59 -20.03
C TYR A 231 -52.24 14.13 -21.30
N LEU A 232 -51.47 13.32 -22.03
CA LEU A 232 -50.66 13.80 -23.17
C LEU A 232 -51.27 13.45 -24.53
N LEU A 233 -52.08 12.39 -24.61
CA LEU A 233 -52.70 11.96 -25.85
C LEU A 233 -53.87 12.88 -26.26
N ARG A 234 -53.96 13.18 -27.57
CA ARG A 234 -54.97 14.08 -28.13
C ARG A 234 -56.43 13.62 -27.93
N LYS A 235 -56.65 12.32 -27.69
CA LYS A 235 -57.95 11.72 -27.32
C LYS A 235 -58.06 11.39 -25.82
N SER A 236 -57.31 12.07 -24.96
CA SER A 236 -57.27 11.83 -23.51
C SER A 236 -58.65 11.82 -22.83
N GLN A 237 -59.56 12.71 -23.25
CA GLN A 237 -60.93 12.78 -22.73
C GLN A 237 -61.73 11.48 -22.93
N PHE A 238 -61.56 10.82 -24.09
CA PHE A 238 -62.20 9.54 -24.37
C PHE A 238 -61.67 8.42 -23.45
N TYR A 239 -60.36 8.38 -23.25
CA TYR A 239 -59.74 7.37 -22.38
C TYR A 239 -60.05 7.60 -20.90
N ARG A 240 -60.14 8.87 -20.45
CA ARG A 240 -60.57 9.22 -19.09
C ARG A 240 -61.99 8.75 -18.79
N GLY A 241 -62.94 9.00 -19.70
CA GLY A 241 -64.34 8.57 -19.54
C GLY A 241 -64.55 7.05 -19.61
N LYS A 242 -63.55 6.27 -20.06
CA LYS A 242 -63.56 4.81 -19.98
C LYS A 242 -62.86 4.25 -18.75
N LYS A 243 -61.96 5.02 -18.14
CA LYS A 243 -61.19 4.60 -16.96
C LYS A 243 -61.86 4.96 -15.65
N TYR A 244 -62.48 6.13 -15.57
CA TYR A 244 -63.14 6.63 -14.37
C TYR A 244 -64.65 6.60 -14.59
N GLU A 245 -65.37 6.02 -13.63
CA GLU A 245 -66.84 6.06 -13.54
C GLU A 245 -67.18 7.05 -12.42
N GLU A 246 -67.94 8.09 -12.75
CA GLU A 246 -68.35 9.12 -11.78
C GLU A 246 -69.50 8.58 -10.92
N VAL A 247 -69.36 8.70 -9.60
CA VAL A 247 -70.37 8.33 -8.58
C VAL A 247 -70.98 9.58 -8.00
#